data_AF-A0A317NVJ1-F1
#
_entry.id   AF-A0A317NVJ1-F1
#
_cell.length_a   1.000
_cell.length_b   1.000
_cell.length_c   1.000
_cell.angle_alpha   90.00
_cell.angle_beta   90.00
_cell.angle_gamma   90.00
#
_symmetry.space_group_name_H-M   'P 1'
#
loop_
_entity.id
_entity.type
_entity.pdbx_description
1 polymer ?
#
loop_
_entity_poly.entity_id
_entity_poly.type
_entity_poly.pdbx_seq_one_letter_code
_entity_poly.pdbx_strand_id
1 'polypeptide(L)'
;MSLPGIDRPDLPEFMTWEQLAELPEEIAEQIELWEGRVVWLRRGPGEHQIFTRRLTNALERSARDDMTAHPDRCWVANLETNVFLGATGKSDFVTPDFLVHRCLDGPYRDVRAADTVMVGEVLSPSNTSALMQAKRARYAAAGIPWYWEVILEPDTSAIAVIQAYGLDTAPARLPHGVSPLHPVDYRLVDEWINDDGAVVAFPQPFSIEIPWSALSF
;
A
#
# COMPACT_ATOMS: atom_id res chain seq x y z
N MET A 1 28.41 -10.10 7.27
CA MET A 1 28.81 -8.68 7.20
C MET A 1 27.56 -7.89 7.52
N SER A 2 27.43 -7.36 8.74
CA SER A 2 26.22 -6.68 9.19
C SER A 2 26.10 -5.33 8.48
N LEU A 3 24.95 -5.06 7.87
CA LEU A 3 24.62 -3.73 7.36
C LEU A 3 24.74 -2.71 8.51
N PRO A 4 25.23 -1.48 8.27
CA PRO A 4 25.28 -0.46 9.29
C PRO A 4 23.83 -0.11 9.66
N GLY A 5 23.36 -0.67 10.77
CA GLY A 5 22.12 -0.26 11.38
C GLY A 5 22.30 1.19 11.80
N ILE A 6 21.50 2.08 11.22
CA ILE A 6 21.21 3.35 11.87
C ILE A 6 20.78 2.98 13.29
N ASP A 7 21.57 3.40 14.28
CA ASP A 7 21.27 3.17 15.68
C ASP A 7 19.89 3.77 15.91
N ARG A 8 18.89 2.92 16.22
CA ARG A 8 17.51 3.40 16.33
C ARG A 8 17.49 4.38 17.49
N PRO A 9 17.27 5.68 17.26
CA PRO A 9 17.22 6.64 18.34
C PRO A 9 16.15 6.22 19.35
N ASP A 10 16.41 6.48 20.62
CA ASP A 10 15.42 6.27 21.68
C ASP A 10 14.31 7.30 21.52
N LEU A 11 13.30 6.94 20.72
CA LEU A 11 12.11 7.75 20.45
C LEU A 11 11.00 7.37 21.44
N PRO A 12 10.12 8.33 21.81
CA PRO A 12 8.98 8.03 22.65
C PRO A 12 8.07 6.99 21.99
N GLU A 13 7.35 6.21 22.79
CA GLU A 13 6.36 5.23 22.28
C GLU A 13 5.25 5.92 21.45
N PHE A 14 4.93 7.17 21.79
CA PHE A 14 3.94 8.00 21.12
C PHE A 14 4.50 9.35 20.70
N MET A 15 4.11 9.82 19.52
CA MET A 15 4.57 11.05 18.88
C MET A 15 3.46 11.65 18.00
N THR A 16 3.42 12.97 17.90
CA THR A 16 2.55 13.70 16.95
C THR A 16 3.21 13.85 15.58
N TRP A 17 2.43 14.13 14.54
CA TRP A 17 2.99 14.45 13.22
C TRP A 17 4.00 15.61 13.28
N GLU A 18 3.69 16.65 14.05
CA GLU A 18 4.57 17.83 14.19
C GLU A 18 5.92 17.44 14.79
N GLN A 19 5.94 16.57 15.80
CA GLN A 19 7.17 16.07 16.40
C GLN A 19 7.94 15.13 15.45
N LEU A 20 7.25 14.32 14.64
CA LEU A 20 7.89 13.48 13.63
C LEU A 20 8.57 14.34 12.57
N ALA A 21 7.94 15.43 12.15
CA ALA A 21 8.46 16.36 11.15
C ALA A 21 9.70 17.15 11.65
N GLU A 22 9.96 17.17 12.95
CA GLU A 22 11.18 17.76 13.55
C GLU A 22 12.37 16.79 13.55
N LEU A 23 12.15 15.49 13.28
CA LEU A 23 13.23 14.51 13.17
C LEU A 23 14.03 14.68 11.87
N PRO A 24 15.30 14.22 11.83
CA PRO A 24 16.03 14.07 10.58
C PRO A 24 15.24 13.21 9.58
N GLU A 25 15.23 13.62 8.31
CA GLU A 25 14.45 12.99 7.24
C GLU A 25 14.74 11.48 7.13
N GLU A 26 16.01 11.09 7.28
CA GLU A 26 16.42 9.68 7.18
C GLU A 26 15.83 8.81 8.30
N ILE A 27 15.50 9.41 9.44
CA ILE A 27 14.82 8.75 10.57
C ILE A 27 13.31 8.78 10.37
N ALA A 28 12.75 9.94 10.02
CA ALA A 28 11.31 10.11 9.82
C ALA A 28 10.75 9.19 8.74
N GLU A 29 11.49 8.99 7.65
CA GLU A 29 11.13 8.06 6.55
C GLU A 29 11.03 6.59 6.98
N GLN A 30 11.56 6.22 8.15
CA GLN A 30 11.50 4.85 8.67
C GLN A 30 10.38 4.66 9.70
N ILE A 31 9.48 5.65 9.86
CA ILE A 31 8.46 5.67 10.91
C ILE A 31 7.09 5.93 10.31
N GLU A 32 6.13 5.06 10.66
CA GLU A 32 4.70 5.35 10.57
C GLU A 32 4.16 5.74 11.96
N LEU A 33 3.14 6.60 11.98
CA LEU A 33 2.37 6.87 13.20
C LEU A 33 1.01 6.20 13.10
N TRP A 34 0.76 5.25 14.00
CA TRP A 34 -0.50 4.52 14.10
C TRP A 34 -1.27 5.05 15.31
N GLU A 35 -2.22 5.95 15.07
CA GLU A 35 -2.90 6.73 16.12
C GLU A 35 -1.90 7.36 17.11
N GLY A 36 -0.83 7.94 16.56
CA GLY A 36 0.27 8.56 17.31
C GLY A 36 1.31 7.58 17.85
N ARG A 37 1.11 6.27 17.77
CA ARG A 37 2.12 5.28 18.17
C ARG A 37 3.24 5.20 17.13
N VAL A 38 4.50 5.24 17.57
CA VAL A 38 5.67 5.11 16.70
C VAL A 38 5.84 3.66 16.23
N VAL A 39 5.78 3.44 14.92
CA VAL A 39 5.98 2.13 14.28
C VAL A 39 7.17 2.19 13.34
N TRP A 40 8.21 1.42 13.64
CA TRP A 40 9.42 1.35 12.81
C TRP A 40 9.23 0.42 11.62
N LEU A 41 9.36 0.99 10.42
CA LEU A 41 9.47 0.25 9.18
C LEU A 41 10.94 -0.13 8.93
N ARG A 42 11.16 -1.28 8.28
CA ARG A 42 12.47 -1.62 7.72
C ARG A 42 12.41 -1.32 6.23
N ARG A 43 13.40 -0.59 5.70
CA ARG A 43 13.55 -0.48 4.25
C ARG A 43 13.75 -1.90 3.67
N GLY A 44 12.93 -2.25 2.69
CA GLY A 44 13.07 -3.49 1.94
C GLY A 44 14.38 -3.55 1.13
N PRO A 45 14.78 -4.72 0.64
CA PRO A 45 15.95 -4.89 -0.21
C PRO A 45 15.80 -4.16 -1.56
N GLY A 46 16.86 -4.05 -2.36
CA GLY A 46 16.83 -3.27 -3.62
C GLY A 46 15.76 -3.76 -4.61
N GLU A 47 15.51 -5.08 -4.63
CA GLU A 47 14.47 -5.74 -5.41
C GLU A 47 13.08 -5.21 -5.08
N HIS A 48 12.80 -4.96 -3.80
CA HIS A 48 11.53 -4.37 -3.35
C HIS A 48 11.29 -3.03 -4.06
N GLN A 49 12.28 -2.15 -4.04
CA GLN A 49 12.20 -0.83 -4.69
C GLN A 49 12.04 -0.93 -6.20
N ILE A 50 12.72 -1.90 -6.83
CA ILE A 50 12.60 -2.15 -8.27
C ILE A 50 11.17 -2.57 -8.64
N PHE A 51 10.59 -3.52 -7.92
CA PHE A 51 9.24 -4.01 -8.20
C PHE A 51 8.16 -2.99 -7.86
N THR A 52 8.29 -2.27 -6.75
CA THR A 52 7.41 -1.14 -6.39
C THR A 52 7.35 -0.12 -7.53
N ARG A 53 8.51 0.32 -8.03
CA ARG A 53 8.58 1.26 -9.15
C ARG A 53 7.95 0.71 -10.43
N ARG A 54 8.20 -0.56 -10.78
CA ARG A 54 7.64 -1.16 -12.00
C ARG A 54 6.12 -1.28 -11.95
N LEU A 55 5.57 -1.73 -10.83
CA LEU A 55 4.13 -1.79 -10.60
C LEU A 55 3.51 -0.40 -10.69
N THR A 56 4.09 0.58 -10.00
CA THR A 56 3.61 1.97 -10.04
C THR A 56 3.59 2.50 -11.46
N ASN A 57 4.67 2.32 -12.23
CA ASN A 57 4.73 2.74 -13.63
C ASN A 57 3.69 2.03 -14.51
N ALA A 58 3.37 0.76 -14.22
CA ALA A 58 2.38 0.00 -14.97
C ALA A 58 0.94 0.46 -14.66
N LEU A 59 0.66 0.73 -13.39
CA LEU A 59 -0.59 1.35 -12.94
C LEU A 59 -0.75 2.74 -13.54
N GLU A 60 0.32 3.55 -13.57
CA GLU A 60 0.29 4.88 -14.17
C GLU A 60 -0.06 4.84 -15.66
N ARG A 61 0.48 3.88 -16.41
CA ARG A 61 0.11 3.68 -17.82
C ARG A 61 -1.38 3.36 -17.96
N SER A 62 -1.87 2.36 -17.23
CA SER A 62 -3.29 1.99 -17.26
C SER A 62 -4.21 3.15 -16.85
N ALA A 63 -3.80 3.95 -15.85
CA ALA A 63 -4.52 5.14 -15.42
C ALA A 63 -4.59 6.22 -16.52
N ARG A 64 -3.49 6.45 -17.24
CA ARG A 64 -3.44 7.42 -18.36
C ARG A 64 -4.30 6.96 -19.53
N ASP A 65 -4.33 5.67 -19.82
CA ASP A 65 -5.17 5.09 -20.85
C ASP A 65 -6.66 5.26 -20.49
N ASP A 66 -7.05 5.00 -19.23
CA ASP A 66 -8.42 5.25 -18.76
C ASP A 66 -8.80 6.73 -18.82
N MET A 67 -7.93 7.65 -18.39
CA MET A 67 -8.19 9.09 -18.46
C MET A 67 -8.28 9.62 -19.90
N THR A 68 -7.59 8.97 -20.84
CA THR A 68 -7.71 9.30 -22.28
C THR A 68 -9.09 8.88 -22.82
N ALA A 69 -9.60 7.71 -22.39
CA ALA A 69 -10.91 7.22 -22.77
C ALA A 69 -12.06 7.92 -22.01
N HIS A 70 -11.82 8.37 -20.79
CA HIS A 70 -12.80 8.96 -19.87
C HIS A 70 -12.25 10.26 -19.25
N PRO A 71 -12.29 11.39 -19.97
CA PRO A 71 -11.69 12.66 -19.53
C PRO A 71 -12.30 13.27 -18.27
N ASP A 72 -13.46 12.77 -17.81
CA ASP A 72 -14.12 13.13 -16.55
C ASP A 72 -13.49 12.45 -15.32
N ARG A 73 -12.64 11.44 -15.54
CA ARG A 73 -11.90 10.74 -14.48
C ARG A 73 -10.49 11.31 -14.35
N CYS A 74 -9.96 11.26 -13.13
CA CYS A 74 -8.62 11.74 -12.85
C CYS A 74 -7.96 10.87 -11.78
N TRP A 75 -6.87 10.20 -12.18
CA TRP A 75 -6.15 9.22 -11.39
C TRP A 75 -4.67 9.60 -11.29
N VAL A 76 -4.09 9.35 -10.11
CA VAL A 76 -2.66 9.49 -9.87
C VAL A 76 -2.16 8.19 -9.25
N ALA A 77 -1.23 7.53 -9.93
CA ALA A 77 -0.48 6.41 -9.38
C ALA A 77 0.81 6.94 -8.76
N ASN A 78 1.08 6.58 -7.51
CA ASN A 78 2.25 7.03 -6.75
C ASN A 78 2.88 5.85 -6.00
N LEU A 79 4.11 6.06 -5.52
CA LEU A 79 4.82 5.15 -4.64
C LEU A 79 5.19 5.83 -3.33
N GLU A 80 5.35 5.05 -2.26
CA GLU A 80 5.89 5.45 -0.95
C GLU A 80 5.32 6.78 -0.41
N THR A 81 4.02 7.04 -0.64
CA THR A 81 3.35 8.29 -0.24
C THR A 81 2.45 8.04 0.96
N ASN A 82 2.59 8.85 2.01
CA ASN A 82 1.77 8.74 3.21
C ASN A 82 0.27 8.90 2.89
N VAL A 83 -0.53 7.93 3.32
CA VAL A 83 -1.99 7.97 3.29
C VAL A 83 -2.50 8.22 4.71
N PHE A 84 -3.07 9.40 4.94
CA PHE A 84 -3.67 9.76 6.22
C PHE A 84 -5.05 9.15 6.34
N LEU A 85 -5.26 8.31 7.38
CA LEU A 85 -6.44 7.46 7.51
C LEU A 85 -7.66 8.24 8.03
N GLY A 86 -7.44 9.23 8.89
CA GLY A 86 -8.48 10.10 9.41
C GLY A 86 -8.92 11.19 8.43
N ALA A 87 -10.16 11.67 8.58
CA ALA A 87 -10.68 12.82 7.82
C ALA A 87 -9.93 14.13 8.16
N THR A 88 -9.38 14.22 9.37
CA THR A 88 -8.59 15.35 9.87
C THR A 88 -7.37 14.86 10.63
N GLY A 89 -6.34 15.70 10.78
CA GLY A 89 -5.10 15.34 11.48
C GLY A 89 -4.16 14.51 10.62
N LYS A 90 -2.93 14.29 11.13
CA LYS A 90 -1.85 13.60 10.39
C LYS A 90 -1.12 12.54 11.19
N SER A 91 -1.49 12.33 12.46
CA SER A 91 -0.83 11.38 13.37
C SER A 91 -1.33 9.94 13.24
N ASP A 92 -2.21 9.65 12.28
CA ASP A 92 -2.61 8.28 11.92
C ASP A 92 -2.50 8.12 10.41
N PHE A 93 -1.41 7.48 9.99
CA PHE A 93 -1.09 7.26 8.58
C PHE A 93 -0.34 5.95 8.39
N VAL A 94 -0.34 5.54 7.14
CA VAL A 94 0.35 4.36 6.62
C VAL A 94 0.99 4.76 5.29
N THR A 95 2.12 4.15 4.98
CA THR A 95 2.88 4.39 3.75
C THR A 95 2.85 3.09 2.95
N PRO A 96 1.88 2.95 2.02
CA PRO A 96 1.88 1.83 1.09
C PRO A 96 3.06 1.95 0.11
N ASP A 97 3.54 0.82 -0.38
CA ASP A 97 4.62 0.80 -1.36
C ASP A 97 4.17 1.45 -2.67
N PHE A 98 2.94 1.16 -3.11
CA PHE A 98 2.30 1.81 -4.23
C PHE A 98 0.82 2.08 -3.96
N LEU A 99 0.27 3.09 -4.62
CA LEU A 99 -1.11 3.47 -4.46
C LEU A 99 -1.66 4.12 -5.74
N VAL A 100 -2.98 4.15 -5.82
CA VAL A 100 -3.73 4.96 -6.77
C VAL A 100 -4.74 5.80 -6.00
N HIS A 101 -4.77 7.11 -6.27
CA HIS A 101 -5.74 8.03 -5.70
C HIS A 101 -6.36 8.92 -6.78
N ARG A 102 -7.49 9.55 -6.43
CA ARG A 102 -8.09 10.60 -7.27
C ARG A 102 -7.23 11.85 -7.26
N CYS A 103 -7.29 12.64 -8.33
CA CYS A 103 -6.66 13.96 -8.33
C CYS A 103 -7.19 14.83 -7.20
N LEU A 104 -6.28 15.54 -6.55
CA LEU A 104 -6.58 16.40 -5.40
C LEU A 104 -6.81 17.84 -5.88
N ASP A 105 -7.57 18.62 -5.11
CA ASP A 105 -7.92 20.02 -5.41
C ASP A 105 -6.75 21.01 -5.15
N GLY A 106 -5.55 20.68 -5.64
CA GLY A 106 -4.39 21.56 -5.60
C GLY A 106 -3.05 20.83 -5.42
N PRO A 107 -1.94 21.56 -5.59
CA PRO A 107 -0.60 21.01 -5.37
C PRO A 107 -0.32 20.80 -3.87
N TYR A 108 0.57 19.84 -3.56
CA TYR A 108 1.05 19.53 -2.20
C TYR A 108 -0.06 19.20 -1.19
N ARG A 109 -1.18 18.68 -1.67
CA ARG A 109 -2.26 18.18 -0.81
C ARG A 109 -1.89 16.81 -0.25
N ASP A 110 -2.20 16.63 1.03
CA ASP A 110 -2.06 15.35 1.71
C ASP A 110 -3.01 14.32 1.08
N VAL A 111 -2.51 13.12 0.79
CA VAL A 111 -3.33 12.01 0.32
C VAL A 111 -4.11 11.43 1.50
N ARG A 112 -5.44 11.44 1.42
CA ARG A 112 -6.33 10.89 2.44
C ARG A 112 -6.89 9.56 1.99
N ALA A 113 -7.24 8.68 2.93
CA ALA A 113 -7.90 7.41 2.61
C ALA A 113 -9.17 7.59 1.76
N ALA A 114 -9.90 8.69 1.93
CA ALA A 114 -11.10 9.01 1.13
C ALA A 114 -10.80 9.27 -0.36
N ASP A 115 -9.59 9.76 -0.68
CA ASP A 115 -9.14 10.02 -2.04
C ASP A 115 -8.50 8.79 -2.68
N THR A 116 -7.97 7.88 -1.84
CA THR A 116 -7.28 6.66 -2.26
C THR A 116 -8.26 5.58 -2.70
N VAL A 117 -8.05 5.03 -3.89
CA VAL A 117 -8.89 3.97 -4.47
C VAL A 117 -8.20 2.61 -4.45
N MET A 118 -6.88 2.57 -4.39
CA MET A 118 -6.09 1.35 -4.30
C MET A 118 -4.81 1.62 -3.51
N VAL A 119 -4.39 0.65 -2.70
CA VAL A 119 -3.06 0.58 -2.09
C VAL A 119 -2.47 -0.82 -2.30
N GLY A 120 -1.15 -0.94 -2.27
CA GLY A 120 -0.51 -2.24 -2.29
C GLY A 120 0.85 -2.27 -1.64
N GLU A 121 1.22 -3.48 -1.24
CA GLU A 121 2.43 -3.79 -0.48
C GLU A 121 3.23 -4.87 -1.23
N VAL A 122 4.52 -4.63 -1.40
CA VAL A 122 5.49 -5.57 -1.96
C VAL A 122 6.11 -6.35 -0.80
N LEU A 123 5.69 -7.60 -0.67
CA LEU A 123 6.10 -8.46 0.41
C LEU A 123 7.52 -8.97 0.19
N SER A 124 8.43 -8.54 1.07
CA SER A 124 9.80 -9.04 1.17
C SER A 124 9.97 -9.92 2.43
N PRO A 125 11.05 -10.72 2.53
CA PRO A 125 11.29 -11.56 3.70
C PRO A 125 11.37 -10.80 5.05
N SER A 126 11.59 -9.49 5.03
CA SER A 126 11.59 -8.65 6.24
C SER A 126 10.20 -8.28 6.75
N ASN A 127 9.15 -8.49 5.97
CA ASN A 127 7.78 -8.18 6.36
C ASN A 127 7.22 -9.28 7.26
N THR A 128 6.85 -8.93 8.48
CA THR A 128 6.21 -9.90 9.39
C THR A 128 4.73 -10.03 9.08
N SER A 129 4.19 -11.25 9.14
CA SER A 129 2.76 -11.50 8.92
C SER A 129 1.87 -10.66 9.83
N ALA A 130 2.27 -10.43 11.08
CA ALA A 130 1.52 -9.60 12.02
C ALA A 130 1.48 -8.13 11.61
N LEU A 131 2.59 -7.56 11.13
CA LEU A 131 2.64 -6.18 10.64
C LEU A 131 1.76 -6.00 9.41
N MET A 132 1.82 -6.94 8.45
CA MET A 132 1.03 -6.88 7.23
C MET A 132 -0.47 -7.04 7.50
N GLN A 133 -0.86 -7.95 8.39
CA GLN A 133 -2.25 -8.07 8.84
C GLN A 133 -2.76 -6.77 9.49
N ALA A 134 -1.93 -6.15 10.34
CA ALA A 134 -2.29 -4.88 10.97
C ALA A 134 -2.44 -3.74 9.95
N LYS A 135 -1.51 -3.59 8.98
CA LYS A 135 -1.62 -2.60 7.89
C LYS A 135 -2.89 -2.85 7.05
N ARG A 136 -3.11 -4.09 6.63
CA ARG A 136 -4.31 -4.51 5.88
C ARG A 136 -5.60 -4.12 6.61
N ALA A 137 -5.70 -4.41 7.90
CA ALA A 137 -6.86 -4.04 8.70
C ALA A 137 -7.06 -2.53 8.82
N ARG A 138 -5.97 -1.74 8.90
CA ARG A 138 -6.03 -0.26 8.89
C ARG A 138 -6.53 0.28 7.56
N TYR A 139 -6.04 -0.23 6.43
CA TYR A 139 -6.55 0.14 5.10
C TYR A 139 -8.04 -0.17 4.95
N ALA A 140 -8.47 -1.35 5.42
CA ALA A 140 -9.88 -1.77 5.39
C ALA A 140 -10.76 -0.86 6.26
N ALA A 141 -10.33 -0.59 7.50
CA ALA A 141 -11.05 0.29 8.42
C ALA A 141 -11.17 1.73 7.89
N ALA A 142 -10.18 2.18 7.11
CA ALA A 142 -10.20 3.49 6.44
C ALA A 142 -11.05 3.50 5.16
N GLY A 143 -11.58 2.36 4.72
CA GLY A 143 -12.51 2.26 3.60
C GLY A 143 -11.86 2.27 2.22
N ILE A 144 -10.56 1.97 2.11
CA ILE A 144 -9.87 1.93 0.81
C ILE A 144 -10.40 0.72 0.00
N PRO A 145 -10.93 0.90 -1.22
CA PRO A 145 -11.64 -0.18 -1.92
C PRO A 145 -10.79 -1.39 -2.31
N TRP A 146 -9.54 -1.17 -2.75
CA TRP A 146 -8.70 -2.22 -3.31
C TRP A 146 -7.36 -2.29 -2.59
N TYR A 147 -6.96 -3.51 -2.22
CA TYR A 147 -5.68 -3.79 -1.58
C TYR A 147 -4.95 -4.88 -2.36
N TRP A 148 -3.70 -4.63 -2.75
CA TRP A 148 -2.89 -5.58 -3.51
C TRP A 148 -1.67 -6.03 -2.72
N GLU A 149 -1.37 -7.33 -2.79
CA GLU A 149 -0.12 -7.89 -2.27
C GLU A 149 0.71 -8.45 -3.40
N VAL A 150 1.98 -8.08 -3.44
CA VAL A 150 2.95 -8.59 -4.42
C VAL A 150 4.01 -9.37 -3.67
N ILE A 151 4.03 -10.68 -3.85
CA ILE A 151 4.95 -11.55 -3.15
C ILE A 151 6.15 -11.81 -4.06
N LEU A 152 7.34 -11.47 -3.57
CA LEU A 152 8.58 -11.70 -4.30
C LEU A 152 9.09 -13.12 -4.07
N GLU A 153 9.68 -13.71 -5.11
CA GLU A 153 10.43 -14.96 -5.02
C GLU A 153 11.77 -14.68 -4.31
N PRO A 154 12.09 -15.34 -3.18
CA PRO A 154 13.28 -15.03 -2.39
C PRO A 154 14.62 -15.14 -3.13
N ASP A 155 14.72 -16.04 -4.12
CA ASP A 155 16.01 -16.43 -4.71
C ASP A 155 16.22 -15.96 -6.16
N THR A 156 15.18 -15.44 -6.85
CA THR A 156 15.25 -15.19 -8.30
C THR A 156 15.02 -13.74 -8.72
N SER A 157 14.88 -12.81 -7.76
CA SER A 157 14.56 -11.40 -8.06
C SER A 157 13.39 -11.31 -9.04
N ALA A 158 12.28 -11.98 -8.72
CA ALA A 158 11.08 -12.07 -9.52
C ALA A 158 9.83 -11.91 -8.63
N ILE A 159 8.69 -11.60 -9.24
CA ILE A 159 7.39 -11.70 -8.58
C ILE A 159 6.93 -13.15 -8.66
N ALA A 160 6.62 -13.75 -7.50
CA ALA A 160 6.05 -15.08 -7.41
C ALA A 160 4.53 -15.04 -7.65
N VAL A 161 3.84 -14.13 -6.96
CA VAL A 161 2.38 -13.99 -7.04
C VAL A 161 1.94 -12.55 -6.79
N ILE A 162 0.87 -12.13 -7.46
CA ILE A 162 0.13 -10.90 -7.18
C ILE A 162 -1.27 -11.29 -6.75
N GLN A 163 -1.73 -10.75 -5.62
CA GLN A 163 -3.06 -10.99 -5.08
C GLN A 163 -3.83 -9.68 -5.00
N ALA A 164 -5.04 -9.68 -5.55
CA ALA A 164 -5.95 -8.54 -5.43
C ALA A 164 -7.04 -8.85 -4.41
N TYR A 165 -7.25 -7.91 -3.51
CA TYR A 165 -8.29 -7.97 -2.50
C TYR A 165 -9.28 -6.82 -2.66
N GLY A 166 -10.58 -7.14 -2.54
CA GLY A 166 -11.67 -6.17 -2.53
C GLY A 166 -12.21 -5.96 -1.11
N LEU A 167 -12.51 -4.71 -0.77
CA LEU A 167 -13.09 -4.35 0.51
C LEU A 167 -14.48 -5.01 0.69
N ASP A 168 -14.62 -5.81 1.74
CA ASP A 168 -15.89 -6.40 2.13
C ASP A 168 -16.49 -5.63 3.30
N THR A 169 -17.48 -4.81 2.97
CA THR A 169 -18.27 -4.04 3.95
C THR A 169 -19.51 -4.79 4.43
N ALA A 170 -19.75 -6.01 3.94
CA ALA A 170 -20.91 -6.77 4.35
C ALA A 170 -20.76 -7.21 5.82
N PRO A 171 -21.80 -7.09 6.66
CA PRO A 171 -21.73 -7.56 8.03
C PRO A 171 -21.37 -9.06 8.06
N ALA A 172 -20.31 -9.39 8.78
CA ALA A 172 -19.89 -10.78 8.96
C ALA A 172 -21.03 -11.58 9.61
N ARG A 173 -21.44 -12.67 8.96
CA ARG A 173 -22.45 -13.59 9.53
C ARG A 173 -21.76 -14.52 10.51
N LEU A 174 -21.69 -14.10 11.77
CA LEU A 174 -21.07 -14.86 12.85
C LEU A 174 -22.13 -15.46 13.79
N PRO A 175 -21.82 -16.56 14.48
CA PRO A 175 -22.68 -17.10 15.52
C PRO A 175 -23.02 -16.07 16.60
N HIS A 176 -24.19 -16.23 17.24
CA HIS A 176 -24.61 -15.34 18.31
C HIS A 176 -23.55 -15.26 19.42
N GLY A 177 -23.20 -14.03 19.83
CA GLY A 177 -22.18 -13.76 20.85
C GLY A 177 -20.75 -13.68 20.32
N VAL A 178 -20.53 -13.82 19.02
CA VAL A 178 -19.22 -13.62 18.38
C VAL A 178 -19.24 -12.33 17.56
N SER A 179 -18.31 -11.43 17.87
CA SER A 179 -18.07 -10.20 17.10
C SER A 179 -16.74 -10.29 16.38
N PRO A 180 -16.63 -9.81 15.14
CA PRO A 180 -15.35 -9.76 14.45
C PRO A 180 -14.44 -8.74 15.15
N LEU A 181 -13.14 -9.01 15.13
CA LEU A 181 -12.14 -8.05 15.63
C LEU A 181 -12.11 -6.78 14.76
N HIS A 182 -12.27 -6.95 13.44
CA HIS A 182 -12.39 -5.87 12.46
C HIS A 182 -13.76 -5.96 11.76
N PRO A 183 -14.60 -4.91 11.82
CA PRO A 183 -15.95 -4.95 11.26
C PRO A 183 -15.96 -4.92 9.72
N VAL A 184 -14.88 -4.46 9.11
CA VAL A 184 -14.64 -4.40 7.66
C VAL A 184 -13.30 -5.08 7.42
N ASP A 185 -13.22 -5.89 6.37
CA ASP A 185 -12.00 -6.63 6.00
C ASP A 185 -11.91 -6.75 4.47
N TYR A 186 -10.79 -7.26 4.00
CA TYR A 186 -10.54 -7.53 2.59
C TYR A 186 -10.81 -9.00 2.25
N ARG A 187 -11.41 -9.25 1.09
CA ARG A 187 -11.52 -10.59 0.50
C ARG A 187 -10.65 -10.72 -0.72
N LEU A 188 -9.95 -11.85 -0.84
CA LEU A 188 -9.21 -12.20 -2.05
C LEU A 188 -10.22 -12.33 -3.19
N VAL A 189 -10.06 -11.52 -4.24
CA VAL A 189 -10.93 -11.50 -5.41
C VAL A 189 -10.22 -11.97 -6.67
N ASP A 190 -8.89 -11.91 -6.69
CA ASP A 190 -8.10 -12.40 -7.82
C ASP A 190 -6.66 -12.74 -7.40
N GLU A 191 -6.01 -13.60 -8.18
CA GLU A 191 -4.62 -14.03 -7.98
C GLU A 191 -3.97 -14.34 -9.32
N TRP A 192 -2.76 -13.81 -9.53
CA TRP A 192 -1.96 -14.06 -10.73
C TRP A 192 -0.58 -14.60 -10.37
N ILE A 193 -0.16 -15.65 -11.08
CA ILE A 193 1.15 -16.29 -10.97
C ILE A 193 1.82 -16.20 -12.35
N ASN A 194 3.15 -16.09 -12.39
CA ASN A 194 3.89 -15.99 -13.65
C ASN A 194 3.83 -17.31 -14.46
N ASP A 195 3.11 -17.32 -15.59
CA ASP A 195 3.02 -18.46 -16.51
C ASP A 195 3.36 -18.11 -17.98
N ASP A 196 4.50 -17.44 -18.21
CA ASP A 196 5.05 -17.16 -19.55
C ASP A 196 4.01 -16.59 -20.55
N GLY A 197 3.73 -15.29 -20.42
CA GLY A 197 2.72 -14.59 -21.23
C GLY A 197 1.50 -14.11 -20.44
N ALA A 198 1.52 -14.34 -19.12
CA ALA A 198 0.52 -13.82 -18.19
C ALA A 198 0.30 -12.31 -18.35
N VAL A 199 -0.95 -11.89 -18.21
CA VAL A 199 -1.33 -10.48 -18.04
C VAL A 199 -2.06 -10.38 -16.71
N VAL A 200 -1.63 -9.47 -15.85
CA VAL A 200 -2.40 -9.06 -14.68
C VAL A 200 -3.52 -8.17 -15.19
N ALA A 201 -4.73 -8.71 -15.24
CA ALA A 201 -5.91 -8.01 -15.74
C ALA A 201 -6.93 -7.83 -14.61
N PHE A 202 -7.23 -6.59 -14.25
CA PHE A 202 -8.17 -6.28 -13.18
C PHE A 202 -9.07 -5.10 -13.56
N PRO A 203 -10.41 -5.21 -13.46
CA PRO A 203 -11.33 -4.24 -14.06
C PRO A 203 -11.58 -2.99 -13.22
N GLN A 204 -10.93 -2.83 -12.07
CA GLN A 204 -11.19 -1.77 -11.09
C GLN A 204 -9.88 -1.22 -10.51
N PRO A 205 -9.82 0.05 -10.03
CA PRO A 205 -10.84 1.10 -10.14
C PRO A 205 -11.04 1.61 -11.57
N PHE A 206 -10.12 1.26 -12.47
CA PHE A 206 -10.19 1.36 -13.92
C PHE A 206 -9.64 0.07 -14.54
N SER A 207 -9.68 -0.06 -15.86
CA SER A 207 -9.13 -1.24 -16.53
C SER A 207 -7.61 -1.28 -16.38
N ILE A 208 -7.11 -2.19 -15.55
CA ILE A 208 -5.69 -2.44 -15.34
C ILE A 208 -5.30 -3.64 -16.19
N GLU A 209 -4.35 -3.43 -17.10
CA GLU A 209 -3.75 -4.50 -17.89
C GLU A 209 -2.23 -4.36 -17.83
N ILE A 210 -1.58 -5.26 -17.10
CA ILE A 210 -0.13 -5.24 -16.91
C ILE A 210 0.45 -6.52 -17.49
N PRO A 211 1.15 -6.45 -18.64
CA PRO A 211 1.86 -7.62 -19.14
C PRO A 211 2.95 -8.00 -18.15
N TRP A 212 3.12 -9.29 -17.85
CA TRP A 212 4.10 -9.74 -16.86
C TRP A 212 5.54 -9.33 -17.23
N SER A 213 5.83 -9.19 -18.52
CA SER A 213 7.10 -8.68 -19.03
C SER A 213 7.40 -7.22 -18.63
N ALA A 214 6.39 -6.42 -18.27
CA ALA A 214 6.62 -5.09 -17.70
C ALA A 214 7.09 -5.14 -16.23
N LEU A 215 6.95 -6.31 -15.60
CA LEU A 215 7.31 -6.54 -14.20
C LEU A 215 8.65 -7.29 -14.05
N SER A 216 9.10 -8.03 -15.07
CA SER A 216 10.35 -8.81 -15.04
C SER A 216 11.62 -7.99 -14.78
N PHE A 217 12.62 -8.59 -14.12
CA PHE A 217 13.95 -8.02 -13.84
C PHE A 217 14.70 -7.52 -15.08
#